data_AF-A0A2N4YU48-F1
#
_entry.id   AF-A0A2N4YU48-F1
#
_cell.length_a   1.000
_cell.length_b   1.000
_cell.length_c   1.000
_cell.angle_alpha   90.00
_cell.angle_beta   90.00
_cell.angle_gamma   90.00
#
_symmetry.space_group_name_H-M   'P 1'
#
loop_
_entity.id
_entity.type
_entity.pdbx_description
1 polymer ?
#
loop_
_entity_poly.entity_id
_entity_poly.type
_entity_poly.pdbx_seq_one_letter_code
_entity_poly.pdbx_strand_id
1 'polypeptide(L)'
;MFRGATLVNLDSKGRLAVPTRYRDGLIEDAAGQLVCTIDIHHPCLLLYPLPEWEIIEQKLSRLSSMNPVERRVQRLLLGHASECQMDNAGRLLIAPVLRQHAGLTKEVMLV
;
A
#
# COMPACT_ATOMS: atom_id res chain seq x y z
N MET A 1 -14.58 0.23 4.79
CA MET A 1 -14.63 0.71 3.39
C MET A 1 -14.06 2.13 3.32
N PHE A 2 -12.95 2.33 2.60
CA PHE A 2 -12.33 3.64 2.39
C PHE A 2 -12.93 4.30 1.15
N ARG A 3 -13.16 5.63 1.20
CA ARG A 3 -13.83 6.38 0.12
C ARG A 3 -13.38 7.83 0.09
N GLY A 4 -13.11 8.33 -1.13
CA GLY A 4 -12.95 9.75 -1.43
C GLY A 4 -11.49 10.18 -1.56
N ALA A 5 -11.27 11.25 -2.30
CA ALA A 5 -9.94 11.82 -2.53
C ALA A 5 -9.50 12.74 -1.38
N THR A 6 -8.25 12.64 -0.94
CA THR A 6 -7.68 13.49 0.11
C THR A 6 -6.23 13.80 -0.21
N LEU A 7 -5.95 15.09 -0.39
CA LEU A 7 -4.58 15.60 -0.54
C LEU A 7 -3.85 15.46 0.79
N VAL A 8 -2.70 14.79 0.78
CA VAL A 8 -1.82 14.64 1.93
C VAL A 8 -0.38 14.97 1.53
N ASN A 9 0.44 15.35 2.50
CA ASN A 9 1.84 15.63 2.28
C ASN A 9 2.71 14.47 2.77
N LEU A 10 3.73 14.10 1.98
CA LEU A 10 4.85 13.32 2.46
C LEU A 10 5.79 14.21 3.26
N ASP A 11 6.21 13.72 4.43
CA ASP A 11 7.25 14.40 5.20
C ASP A 11 8.65 14.15 4.63
N SER A 12 9.67 14.80 5.22
CA SER A 12 11.06 14.68 4.78
C SER A 12 11.63 13.25 4.86
N LYS A 13 11.00 12.35 5.60
CA LYS A 13 11.38 10.94 5.71
C LYS A 13 10.58 10.05 4.75
N GLY A 14 9.67 10.62 3.97
CA GLY A 14 8.79 9.87 3.07
C GLY A 14 7.61 9.21 3.79
N ARG A 15 7.19 9.75 4.94
CA ARG A 15 6.00 9.26 5.64
C ARG A 15 4.74 9.99 5.18
N LEU A 16 3.69 9.23 4.95
CA LEU A 16 2.35 9.68 4.59
C LEU A 16 1.47 9.76 5.85
N ALA A 17 0.77 10.87 6.05
CA ALA A 17 -0.23 10.99 7.11
C ALA A 17 -1.53 10.30 6.72
N VAL A 18 -1.99 9.34 7.51
CA VAL A 18 -3.29 8.70 7.34
C VAL A 18 -4.39 9.67 7.79
N PRO A 19 -5.43 9.94 6.98
CA PRO A 19 -6.55 10.77 7.40
C PRO A 19 -7.20 10.26 8.69
N THR A 20 -7.46 11.17 9.64
CA THR A 20 -7.92 10.82 10.99
C THR A 20 -9.16 9.93 10.99
N ARG A 21 -10.10 10.16 10.06
CA ARG A 21 -11.34 9.39 9.91
C ARG A 21 -11.14 7.87 9.67
N TYR A 22 -9.94 7.44 9.29
CA TYR A 22 -9.64 6.03 9.02
C TYR A 22 -8.78 5.38 10.10
N ARG A 23 -8.21 6.15 11.04
CA ARG A 23 -7.17 5.64 11.95
C ARG A 23 -7.74 4.62 12.93
N ASP A 24 -8.86 4.94 13.58
CA ASP A 24 -9.44 4.06 14.60
C ASP A 24 -9.83 2.71 14.01
N GLY A 25 -10.51 2.70 12.86
CA GLY A 25 -10.84 1.47 12.15
C GLY A 25 -9.61 0.67 11.71
N LEU A 26 -8.54 1.32 11.24
CA LEU A 26 -7.29 0.63 10.90
C LEU A 26 -6.59 0.01 12.13
N ILE A 27 -6.72 0.63 13.30
CA ILE A 27 -6.19 0.09 14.56
C ILE A 27 -7.04 -1.08 15.03
N GLU A 28 -8.36 -0.95 15.00
CA GLU A 28 -9.30 -2.00 15.43
C GLU A 28 -9.21 -3.24 14.51
N ASP A 29 -9.23 -3.04 13.20
CA ASP A 29 -9.31 -4.14 12.23
C ASP A 29 -7.96 -4.81 11.96
N ALA A 30 -6.86 -4.05 12.06
CA ALA A 30 -5.54 -4.50 11.60
C ALA A 30 -4.38 -4.09 12.52
N ALA A 31 -4.63 -3.60 13.75
CA ALA A 31 -3.60 -3.11 14.65
C ALA A 31 -2.67 -2.04 14.02
N GLY A 32 -3.17 -1.30 13.03
CA GLY A 32 -2.39 -0.34 12.26
C GLY A 32 -1.35 -0.98 11.32
N GLN A 33 -1.45 -2.28 11.04
CA GLN A 33 -0.66 -3.00 10.05
C GLN A 33 -1.29 -2.86 8.67
N LEU A 34 -0.47 -2.42 7.71
CA LEU A 34 -0.86 -2.28 6.32
C LEU A 34 0.20 -2.89 5.41
N VAL A 35 -0.19 -3.17 4.17
CA VAL A 35 0.73 -3.55 3.09
C VAL A 35 0.58 -2.55 1.96
N CYS A 36 1.72 -2.01 1.53
CA CYS A 36 1.80 -1.14 0.38
C CYS A 36 2.48 -1.88 -0.79
N THR A 37 1.88 -1.82 -1.97
CA THR A 37 2.45 -2.39 -3.21
C THR A 37 2.19 -1.47 -4.39
N ILE A 38 2.61 -1.86 -5.59
CA ILE A 38 2.41 -1.11 -6.83
C ILE A 38 1.09 -1.49 -7.50
N ASP A 39 0.55 -0.57 -8.30
CA ASP A 39 -0.40 -0.95 -9.35
C ASP A 39 0.37 -1.44 -10.59
N ILE A 40 -0.20 -2.39 -11.34
CA ILE A 40 0.48 -2.99 -12.51
C ILE A 40 0.18 -2.27 -13.84
N HIS A 41 -0.78 -1.34 -13.83
CA HIS A 41 -1.25 -0.61 -14.99
C HIS A 41 -0.97 0.90 -14.89
N HIS A 42 -0.93 1.44 -13.68
CA HIS A 42 -0.77 2.87 -13.41
C HIS A 42 0.43 3.13 -12.48
N PRO A 43 1.07 4.30 -12.59
CA PRO A 43 2.19 4.69 -11.72
C PRO A 43 1.65 5.16 -10.35
N CYS A 44 0.99 4.27 -9.62
CA CYS A 44 0.46 4.55 -8.29
C CYS A 44 0.72 3.38 -7.35
N LEU A 45 0.43 3.62 -6.07
CA LEU A 45 0.56 2.62 -5.02
C LEU A 45 -0.82 2.18 -4.54
N LEU A 46 -0.89 0.92 -4.17
CA LEU A 46 -2.04 0.31 -3.53
C LEU A 46 -1.70 0.11 -2.05
N LEU A 47 -2.66 0.40 -1.17
CA LEU A 47 -2.48 0.32 0.28
C LEU A 47 -3.65 -0.46 0.87
N TYR A 48 -3.35 -1.55 1.56
CA TYR A 48 -4.34 -2.47 2.12
C TYR A 48 -4.11 -2.63 3.63
N PRO A 49 -5.17 -2.69 4.46
CA PRO A 49 -5.05 -3.30 5.78
C PRO A 49 -4.56 -4.74 5.65
N LEU A 50 -3.75 -5.21 6.60
CA LEU A 50 -3.14 -6.54 6.52
C LEU A 50 -4.15 -7.68 6.27
N PRO A 51 -5.31 -7.77 6.97
CA PRO A 51 -6.27 -8.85 6.72
C PRO A 51 -6.81 -8.88 5.29
N GLU A 52 -7.00 -7.73 4.66
CA GLU A 52 -7.47 -7.63 3.27
C GLU A 52 -6.35 -8.02 2.29
N TRP A 53 -5.11 -7.65 2.59
CA TRP A 53 -3.96 -8.07 1.81
C TRP A 53 -3.77 -9.58 1.84
N GLU A 54 -3.91 -10.23 2.99
CA GLU A 54 -3.74 -11.70 3.11
C GLU A 54 -4.69 -12.47 2.19
N ILE A 55 -5.92 -11.98 2.00
CA ILE A 55 -6.88 -12.55 1.05
C ILE A 55 -6.39 -12.41 -0.39
N ILE A 56 -5.81 -11.26 -0.75
CA ILE A 56 -5.22 -11.00 -2.07
C ILE A 56 -3.97 -11.87 -2.27
N GLU A 57 -3.10 -11.93 -1.28
CA GLU A 57 -1.87 -12.70 -1.29
C GLU A 57 -2.13 -14.20 -1.49
N GLN A 58 -3.15 -14.75 -0.82
CA GLN A 58 -3.58 -16.13 -1.04
C GLN A 58 -4.07 -16.41 -2.46
N LYS A 59 -4.67 -15.42 -3.13
CA LYS A 59 -5.07 -15.56 -4.55
C LYS A 59 -3.84 -15.49 -5.46
N LEU A 60 -2.94 -14.56 -5.19
CA LEU A 60 -1.70 -14.37 -5.94
C LEU A 60 -0.75 -15.58 -5.82
N SER A 61 -0.70 -16.23 -4.66
CA SER A 61 0.17 -17.41 -4.44
C SER A 61 -0.30 -18.66 -5.18
N ARG A 62 -1.57 -18.71 -5.61
CA ARG A 62 -2.15 -19.80 -6.41
C ARG A 62 -1.93 -19.64 -7.91
N LEU A 63 -1.39 -18.50 -8.35
CA LEU A 63 -1.05 -18.25 -9.75
C LEU A 63 0.08 -19.18 -10.21
N SER A 64 0.01 -19.60 -11.47
CA SER A 64 0.99 -20.50 -12.07
C SER A 64 2.31 -19.80 -12.33
N SER A 65 3.40 -20.42 -11.85
CA SER A 65 4.77 -19.98 -12.16
C SER A 65 5.19 -20.29 -13.61
N MET A 66 4.46 -21.18 -14.30
CA MET A 66 4.75 -21.58 -15.68
C MET A 66 4.06 -20.66 -16.70
N ASN A 67 2.92 -20.05 -16.34
CA ASN A 67 2.28 -19.05 -17.18
C ASN A 67 3.06 -17.71 -17.05
N PRO A 68 3.65 -17.17 -18.14
CA PRO A 68 4.45 -15.96 -18.07
C PRO A 68 3.68 -14.72 -17.58
N VAL A 69 2.38 -14.62 -17.89
CA VAL A 69 1.53 -13.49 -17.51
C VAL A 69 1.25 -13.53 -16.01
N GLU A 70 0.82 -14.69 -15.52
CA GLU A 70 0.53 -14.91 -14.10
C GLU A 70 1.78 -14.73 -13.24
N ARG A 71 2.92 -15.32 -13.66
CA ARG A 71 4.21 -15.11 -13.00
C ARG A 71 4.62 -13.63 -12.96
N ARG A 72 4.35 -12.87 -14.03
CA ARG A 72 4.63 -11.42 -14.06
C ARG A 72 3.79 -10.69 -13.02
N VAL A 73 2.49 -10.97 -12.95
CA VAL A 73 1.59 -10.36 -11.95
C VAL A 73 2.07 -10.66 -10.53
N GLN A 74 2.38 -11.92 -10.24
CA GLN A 74 2.88 -12.36 -8.94
C GLN A 74 4.17 -11.60 -8.56
N ARG A 75 5.16 -11.53 -9.46
CA ARG A 75 6.42 -10.82 -9.21
C ARG A 75 6.24 -9.32 -9.00
N LEU A 76 5.33 -8.70 -9.75
CA LEU A 76 5.09 -7.27 -9.62
C LEU A 76 4.38 -6.96 -8.30
N LEU A 77 3.27 -7.63 -7.99
CA LEU A 77 2.48 -7.33 -6.79
C LEU A 77 3.13 -7.85 -5.50
N LEU A 78 3.49 -9.14 -5.44
CA LEU A 78 4.11 -9.71 -4.24
C LEU A 78 5.55 -9.23 -4.07
N GLY A 79 6.31 -9.10 -5.17
CA GLY A 79 7.70 -8.67 -5.11
C GLY A 79 7.90 -7.21 -4.69
N HIS A 80 6.87 -6.37 -4.83
CA HIS A 80 6.88 -4.98 -4.33
C HIS A 80 6.04 -4.78 -3.07
N ALA A 81 5.39 -5.82 -2.55
CA ALA A 81 4.62 -5.72 -1.31
C ALA A 81 5.57 -5.42 -0.14
N SER A 82 5.29 -4.32 0.56
CA SER A 82 6.03 -3.87 1.72
C SER A 82 5.07 -3.68 2.88
N GLU A 83 5.33 -4.37 3.98
CA GLU A 83 4.64 -4.14 5.25
C GLU A 83 4.93 -2.74 5.77
N CYS A 84 3.92 -2.12 6.35
CA CYS A 84 3.93 -0.76 6.89
C CYS A 84 3.19 -0.77 8.24
N GLN A 85 3.84 -0.30 9.30
CA GLN A 85 3.19 -0.08 10.59
C GLN A 85 2.85 1.40 10.74
N MET A 86 1.60 1.69 11.11
CA MET A 86 1.17 3.04 11.46
C MET A 86 1.84 3.46 12.78
N ASP A 87 2.54 4.60 12.76
CA ASP A 87 3.14 5.17 13.97
C ASP A 87 2.10 5.82 14.90
N ASN A 88 2.52 6.18 16.12
CA ASN A 88 1.64 6.84 17.11
C ASN A 88 1.07 8.20 16.64
N ALA A 89 1.64 8.80 15.58
CA ALA A 89 1.14 10.03 14.98
C ALA A 89 0.16 9.76 13.81
N GLY A 90 -0.13 8.50 13.51
CA GLY A 90 -0.99 8.07 12.41
C GLY A 90 -0.32 8.22 11.05
N ARG A 91 0.98 7.95 10.95
CA ARG A 91 1.74 8.03 9.69
C ARG A 91 2.29 6.67 9.26
N LEU A 92 2.45 6.50 7.96
CA LEU A 92 3.04 5.31 7.34
C LEU A 92 4.30 5.68 6.59
N LEU A 93 5.40 4.95 6.82
CA LEU A 93 6.61 5.10 6.03
C LEU A 93 6.44 4.41 4.67
N ILE A 94 6.52 5.16 3.58
CA ILE A 94 6.47 4.58 2.24
C ILE A 94 7.88 4.29 1.76
N ALA A 95 8.15 3.02 1.47
CA ALA A 95 9.46 2.55 1.02
C ALA A 95 9.97 3.37 -0.18
N PRO A 96 11.28 3.74 -0.21
CA PRO A 96 11.83 4.57 -1.29
C PRO A 96 11.56 4.02 -2.70
N VAL A 97 11.64 2.68 -2.87
CA VAL A 97 11.38 2.01 -4.15
C VAL A 97 9.95 2.23 -4.64
N LEU A 98 8.97 2.20 -3.73
CA LEU A 98 7.56 2.43 -4.05
C LEU A 98 7.31 3.90 -4.39
N ARG A 99 7.91 4.82 -3.63
CA ARG A 99 7.84 6.25 -3.95
C ARG A 99 8.43 6.55 -5.32
N GLN A 100 9.56 5.95 -5.66
CA GLN A 100 10.18 6.11 -6.97
C GLN A 100 9.29 5.54 -8.08
N HIS A 101 8.72 4.35 -7.88
CA HIS A 101 7.81 3.73 -8.86
C HIS A 101 6.61 4.64 -9.19
N ALA A 102 5.94 5.16 -8.17
CA ALA A 102 4.75 6.00 -8.33
C ALA A 102 5.04 7.50 -8.54
N GLY A 103 6.32 7.88 -8.64
CA GLY A 103 6.70 9.29 -8.80
C GLY A 103 6.23 10.19 -7.66
N LEU A 104 6.13 9.67 -6.43
CA LEU A 104 5.61 10.42 -5.29
C LEU A 104 6.58 11.51 -4.85
N THR A 105 6.07 12.75 -4.79
CA THR A 105 6.81 13.92 -4.30
C THR A 105 6.19 14.41 -2.98
N LYS A 106 6.27 15.71 -2.67
CA LYS A 106 5.75 16.27 -1.42
C LYS A 106 4.23 16.13 -1.33
N GLU A 107 3.51 16.45 -2.39
CA GLU A 107 2.04 16.41 -2.43
C GLU A 107 1.58 15.12 -3.09
N VAL A 108 0.70 14.38 -2.42
CA VAL A 108 0.16 13.12 -2.90
C VAL A 108 -1.34 13.03 -2.64
N MET A 109 -2.06 12.37 -3.55
CA MET A 109 -3.50 12.15 -3.39
C MET A 109 -3.74 10.74 -2.89
N LEU A 110 -4.44 10.60 -1.77
CA LEU A 110 -5.02 9.34 -1.34
C LEU A 110 -6.45 9.26 -1.90
N VAL A 111 -6.79 8.20 -2.63
CA VAL A 111 -8.08 8.04 -3.35
C VAL A 111 -8.83 6.82 -2.86
#